data_AF-U9TIF8-F1
#
_entry.id   AF-U9TIF8-F1
#
_cell.length_a   1.000
_cell.length_b   1.000
_cell.length_c   1.000
_cell.angle_alpha   90.00
_cell.angle_beta   90.00
_cell.angle_gamma   90.00
#
_symmetry.space_group_name_H-M   'P 1'
#
loop_
_entity.id
_entity.type
_entity.pdbx_description
1 polymer ?
#
loop_
_entity_poly.entity_id
_entity_poly.type
_entity_poly.pdbx_seq_one_letter_code
_entity_poly.pdbx_strand_id
1 'polypeptide(L)'
;MTTNENQELQQEEFVALSSIFGEEAFQLDTFSSEPYLAYTFKLSLENNVILPEEKSNITEQDRNFINKSSREFTLRFHFPPEYPSSEPPSYEIKSLYCGTLKIDQSIKDDIEKNFKRLFIPGEVVIFSWIEWLQDFMINKLKIYENEDATLKNMIQSEHQIIEIVHFANVANTEEQLNEEKIECPQITHGDQFEHKKSIFVAHLASVYNLQQVKLVRSTLLLDKKIAKASHNIMAYRIVQENGIILQDNDDDGETAAGGRLLHLLQLVDAKNVIVIVSRWFGGILLGPERFKDIQNCARDLLEKCGYITNSNEQKSSGRNKKKRP
;
A
#
# COMPACT_ATOMS: atom_id res chain seq x y z
N MET A 1 24.22 -15.42 18.51
CA MET A 1 23.90 -16.83 18.24
C MET A 1 25.19 -17.52 17.80
N THR A 2 25.26 -18.85 17.85
CA THR A 2 26.36 -19.60 17.24
C THR A 2 26.21 -19.62 15.71
N THR A 3 27.30 -19.87 14.96
CA THR A 3 27.23 -20.01 13.49
C THR A 3 26.22 -21.09 13.05
N ASN A 4 26.02 -22.12 13.87
CA ASN A 4 25.06 -23.19 13.60
C ASN A 4 23.60 -22.72 13.77
N GLU A 5 23.31 -21.92 14.81
CA GLU A 5 21.99 -21.30 15.01
C GLU A 5 21.65 -20.30 13.90
N ASN A 6 22.63 -19.55 13.40
CA ASN A 6 22.45 -18.66 12.25
C ASN A 6 22.08 -19.44 10.98
N GLN A 7 22.76 -20.56 10.71
CA GLN A 7 22.47 -21.41 9.56
C GLN A 7 21.06 -22.03 9.62
N GLU A 8 20.59 -22.42 10.81
CA GLU A 8 19.24 -22.93 11.02
C GLU A 8 18.19 -21.85 10.69
N LEU A 9 18.35 -20.63 11.23
CA LEU A 9 17.46 -19.50 10.94
C LEU A 9 17.46 -19.10 9.45
N GLN A 10 18.60 -19.17 8.78
CA GLN A 10 18.71 -18.93 7.34
C GLN A 10 17.92 -19.96 6.52
N GLN A 11 17.99 -21.23 6.91
CA GLN A 11 17.23 -22.30 6.25
C GLN A 11 15.73 -22.16 6.50
N GLU A 12 15.32 -21.83 7.72
CA GLU A 12 13.92 -21.55 8.06
C GLU A 12 13.37 -20.37 7.26
N GLU A 13 14.11 -19.26 7.18
CA GLU A 13 13.72 -18.09 6.38
C GLU A 13 13.59 -18.46 4.90
N PHE A 14 14.54 -19.23 4.34
CA PHE A 14 14.46 -19.70 2.96
C PHE A 14 13.19 -20.51 2.69
N VAL A 15 12.87 -21.47 3.54
CA VAL A 15 11.68 -22.33 3.40
C VAL A 15 10.39 -21.53 3.54
N ALA A 16 10.37 -20.54 4.44
CA ALA A 16 9.24 -19.64 4.57
C ALA A 16 9.04 -18.80 3.30
N LEU A 17 10.10 -18.21 2.76
CA LEU A 17 10.05 -17.39 1.56
C LEU A 17 9.65 -18.18 0.31
N SER A 18 10.18 -19.39 0.13
CA SER A 18 9.79 -20.26 -0.99
C SER A 18 8.31 -20.67 -0.90
N SER A 19 7.78 -20.84 0.32
CA SER A 19 6.36 -21.12 0.55
C SER A 19 5.47 -19.91 0.26
N ILE A 20 5.94 -18.69 0.59
CA ILE A 20 5.17 -17.45 0.40
C ILE A 20 5.13 -17.05 -1.08
N PHE A 21 6.29 -17.03 -1.75
CA PHE A 21 6.43 -16.50 -3.10
C PHE A 21 6.41 -17.58 -4.19
N GLY A 22 6.50 -18.86 -3.80
CA GLY A 22 6.64 -19.99 -4.71
C GLY A 22 8.09 -20.28 -5.08
N GLU A 23 8.38 -21.55 -5.37
CA GLU A 23 9.72 -22.03 -5.75
C GLU A 23 10.24 -21.43 -7.06
N GLU A 24 9.36 -20.89 -7.91
CA GLU A 24 9.75 -20.22 -9.15
C GLU A 24 10.26 -18.78 -8.92
N ALA A 25 9.74 -18.10 -7.89
CA ALA A 25 10.10 -16.72 -7.56
C ALA A 25 11.34 -16.64 -6.66
N PHE A 26 11.55 -17.61 -5.79
CA PHE A 26 12.70 -17.64 -4.86
C PHE A 26 13.49 -18.94 -5.04
N GLN A 27 14.63 -18.86 -5.74
CA GLN A 27 15.42 -20.03 -6.16
C GLN A 27 16.80 -20.03 -5.51
N LEU A 28 17.26 -21.21 -5.08
CA LEU A 28 18.67 -21.42 -4.77
C LEU A 28 19.49 -21.35 -6.06
N ASP A 29 20.53 -20.52 -6.06
CA ASP A 29 21.44 -20.42 -7.20
C ASP A 29 22.27 -21.70 -7.31
N THR A 30 21.99 -22.48 -8.35
CA THR A 30 22.65 -23.76 -8.62
C THR A 30 24.15 -23.65 -8.88
N PHE A 31 24.67 -22.44 -9.12
CA PHE A 31 26.10 -22.17 -9.29
C PHE A 31 26.79 -21.71 -7.99
N SER A 32 26.04 -21.53 -6.89
CA SER A 32 26.61 -21.23 -5.59
C SER A 32 27.09 -22.52 -4.91
N SER A 33 28.32 -22.51 -4.38
CA SER A 33 28.86 -23.61 -3.57
C SER A 33 28.91 -23.20 -2.11
N GLU A 34 28.57 -24.16 -1.23
CA GLU A 34 28.80 -24.08 0.21
C GLU A 34 30.18 -23.46 0.54
N PRO A 35 30.29 -22.57 1.55
CA PRO A 35 29.25 -22.13 2.50
C PRO A 35 28.48 -20.89 2.06
N TYR A 36 28.68 -20.39 0.84
CA TYR A 36 28.15 -19.10 0.37
C TYR A 36 26.96 -19.31 -0.57
N LEU A 37 25.88 -19.87 -0.02
CA LEU A 37 24.64 -20.06 -0.77
C LEU A 37 24.09 -18.70 -1.21
N ALA A 38 23.79 -18.60 -2.49
CA ALA A 38 23.15 -17.43 -3.07
C ALA A 38 21.73 -17.77 -3.48
N TYR A 39 20.83 -16.81 -3.31
CA TYR A 39 19.42 -16.99 -3.59
C TYR A 39 18.96 -15.93 -4.57
N THR A 40 18.34 -16.37 -5.67
CA THR A 40 17.78 -15.47 -6.67
C THR A 40 16.31 -15.26 -6.38
N PHE A 41 15.92 -14.00 -6.19
CA PHE A 41 14.54 -13.59 -6.06
C PHE A 41 14.09 -12.82 -7.31
N LYS A 42 13.02 -13.30 -7.94
CA LYS A 42 12.35 -12.66 -9.08
C LYS A 42 11.04 -12.07 -8.63
N LEU A 43 10.98 -10.74 -8.61
CA LEU A 43 9.78 -9.98 -8.30
C LEU A 43 9.03 -9.66 -9.59
N SER A 44 7.89 -10.31 -9.82
CA SER A 44 6.98 -9.95 -10.91
C SER A 44 5.99 -8.87 -10.45
N LEU A 45 5.93 -7.76 -11.19
CA LEU A 45 5.05 -6.62 -10.94
C LEU A 45 3.91 -6.52 -11.96
N GLU A 46 3.67 -7.59 -12.73
CA GLU A 46 2.69 -7.59 -13.84
C GLU A 46 1.23 -7.45 -13.35
N ASN A 47 0.89 -8.10 -12.23
CA ASN A 47 -0.48 -8.14 -11.70
C ASN A 47 -0.81 -7.00 -10.71
N ASN A 48 0.20 -6.23 -10.28
CA ASN A 48 0.03 -5.18 -9.25
C ASN A 48 -0.15 -3.77 -9.83
N VAL A 49 -0.21 -3.64 -11.16
CA VAL A 49 -0.37 -2.38 -11.88
C VAL A 49 -1.47 -2.56 -12.92
N ILE A 50 -2.72 -2.24 -12.56
CA ILE A 50 -3.84 -2.21 -13.51
C ILE A 50 -3.71 -0.93 -14.34
N LEU A 51 -3.46 -1.10 -15.64
CA LEU A 51 -3.37 0.01 -16.60
C LEU A 51 -4.78 0.53 -16.97
N PRO A 52 -4.90 1.81 -17.38
CA PRO A 52 -6.17 2.37 -17.87
C PRO A 52 -6.65 1.81 -19.23
N GLU A 53 -5.89 0.97 -19.92
CA GLU A 53 -6.13 0.62 -21.34
C GLU A 53 -6.87 -0.70 -21.61
N GLU A 54 -7.39 -1.41 -20.60
CA GLU A 54 -8.20 -2.62 -20.86
C GLU A 54 -9.68 -2.30 -21.16
N LYS A 55 -9.91 -1.37 -22.09
CA LYS A 55 -11.21 -1.16 -22.74
C LYS A 55 -11.04 -1.12 -24.26
N SER A 56 -10.65 -2.24 -24.86
CA SER A 56 -11.05 -2.53 -26.24
C SER A 56 -11.03 -4.03 -26.49
N ASN A 57 -12.05 -4.52 -27.19
CA ASN A 57 -12.12 -5.89 -27.68
C ASN A 57 -10.94 -6.11 -28.63
N ILE A 58 -9.97 -6.91 -28.22
CA ILE A 58 -8.83 -7.28 -29.07
C ILE A 58 -8.82 -8.80 -29.22
N THR A 59 -8.96 -9.23 -30.46
CA THR A 59 -8.91 -10.62 -30.93
C THR A 59 -7.54 -11.23 -30.67
N GLU A 60 -7.46 -12.54 -30.44
CA GLU A 60 -6.26 -13.30 -30.05
C GLU A 60 -5.04 -13.17 -30.98
N GLN A 61 -5.17 -12.53 -32.14
CA GLN A 61 -4.08 -12.37 -33.12
C GLN A 61 -3.25 -11.08 -32.94
N ASP A 62 -3.74 -10.09 -32.18
CA ASP A 62 -3.03 -8.81 -31.97
C ASP A 62 -2.13 -8.79 -30.71
N ARG A 63 -2.13 -9.87 -29.91
CA ARG A 63 -1.27 -10.00 -28.72
C ARG A 63 0.23 -10.02 -29.04
N ASN A 64 0.62 -10.21 -30.30
CA ASN A 64 2.02 -10.38 -30.71
C ASN A 64 2.76 -9.09 -31.10
N PHE A 65 2.17 -7.89 -30.96
CA PHE A 65 2.82 -6.63 -31.37
C PHE A 65 2.93 -5.52 -30.32
N ILE A 66 2.53 -5.73 -29.07
CA ILE A 66 2.95 -4.84 -27.98
C ILE A 66 4.09 -5.54 -27.24
N ASN A 67 5.31 -5.15 -27.59
CA ASN A 67 6.54 -5.55 -26.91
C ASN A 67 6.55 -4.94 -25.49
N LYS A 68 5.69 -5.47 -24.60
CA LYS A 68 5.57 -5.05 -23.21
C LYS A 68 6.80 -5.59 -22.49
N SER A 69 7.78 -4.71 -22.23
CA SER A 69 8.95 -5.07 -21.44
C SER A 69 8.50 -5.69 -20.13
N SER A 70 8.97 -6.91 -19.84
CA SER A 70 8.62 -7.66 -18.63
C SER A 70 8.86 -6.79 -17.40
N ARG A 71 7.84 -6.65 -16.54
CA ARG A 71 7.93 -5.88 -15.28
C ARG A 71 8.49 -6.75 -14.18
N GLU A 72 9.67 -7.30 -14.43
CA GLU A 72 10.38 -8.18 -13.52
C GLU A 72 11.59 -7.48 -12.91
N PHE A 73 11.73 -7.57 -11.60
CA PHE A 73 12.88 -7.06 -10.87
C PHE A 73 13.59 -8.22 -10.17
N THR A 74 14.85 -8.48 -10.53
CA THR A 74 15.60 -9.63 -10.02
C THR A 74 16.72 -9.18 -9.09
N LEU A 75 16.76 -9.76 -7.88
CA LEU A 75 17.86 -9.64 -6.93
C LEU A 75 18.50 -10.99 -6.66
N ARG A 76 19.79 -10.95 -6.32
CA ARG A 76 20.53 -12.08 -5.79
C ARG A 76 20.99 -11.75 -4.39
N PHE A 77 20.50 -12.49 -3.40
CA PHE A 77 20.92 -12.39 -2.01
C PHE A 77 22.06 -13.37 -1.71
N HIS A 78 22.97 -12.97 -0.83
CA HIS A 78 24.00 -13.85 -0.27
C HIS A 78 23.97 -13.71 1.24
N PHE A 79 23.83 -14.84 1.93
CA PHE A 79 23.70 -14.87 3.38
C PHE A 79 25.08 -15.11 4.00
N PRO A 80 25.65 -14.13 4.73
CA PRO A 80 26.92 -14.35 5.42
C PRO A 80 26.72 -15.29 6.64
N PRO A 81 27.76 -15.98 7.11
CA PRO A 81 27.70 -16.83 8.31
C PRO A 81 27.20 -16.10 9.58
N GLU A 82 27.39 -14.78 9.63
CA GLU A 82 27.02 -13.90 10.73
C GLU A 82 25.54 -13.46 10.70
N TYR A 83 24.81 -13.67 9.61
CA TYR A 83 23.39 -13.35 9.49
C TYR A 83 22.52 -14.44 10.16
N PRO A 84 21.46 -14.11 10.91
CA PRO A 84 20.95 -12.77 11.22
C PRO A 84 21.57 -12.08 12.44
N SER A 85 22.46 -12.76 13.18
CA SER A 85 22.97 -12.27 14.46
C SER A 85 23.61 -10.88 14.44
N SER A 86 24.52 -10.60 13.50
CA SER A 86 25.30 -9.34 13.54
C SER A 86 25.44 -8.63 12.20
N GLU A 87 25.38 -9.35 11.08
CA GLU A 87 25.49 -8.76 9.74
C GLU A 87 24.24 -9.02 8.91
N PRO A 88 23.78 -8.05 8.09
CA PRO A 88 22.68 -8.26 7.17
C PRO A 88 23.09 -9.12 5.97
N PRO A 89 22.12 -9.64 5.20
CA PRO A 89 22.39 -10.25 3.90
C PRO A 89 23.02 -9.25 2.93
N SER A 90 23.94 -9.70 2.08
CA SER A 90 24.38 -8.88 0.95
C SER A 90 23.49 -9.15 -0.27
N TYR A 91 23.40 -8.19 -1.19
CA TYR A 91 22.54 -8.32 -2.36
C TYR A 91 23.18 -7.74 -3.62
N GLU A 92 22.77 -8.28 -4.77
CA GLU A 92 23.15 -7.81 -6.10
C GLU A 92 21.88 -7.64 -6.95
N ILE A 93 21.66 -6.44 -7.48
CA ILE A 93 20.53 -6.15 -8.38
C ILE A 93 20.93 -6.57 -9.80
N LYS A 94 20.26 -7.60 -10.34
CA LYS A 94 20.53 -8.11 -11.70
C LYS A 94 19.75 -7.36 -12.78
N SER A 95 18.60 -6.79 -12.44
CA SER A 95 17.77 -6.03 -13.37
C SER A 95 18.39 -4.67 -13.71
N LEU A 96 18.67 -4.43 -15.00
CA LEU A 96 19.02 -3.10 -15.52
C LEU A 96 17.77 -2.23 -15.76
N TYR A 97 16.63 -2.90 -16.00
CA TYR A 97 15.32 -2.30 -16.23
C TYR A 97 14.26 -3.12 -15.51
N CYS A 98 13.17 -2.48 -15.14
CA CYS A 98 11.93 -3.12 -14.71
C CYS A 98 10.81 -2.50 -15.55
N GLY A 99 10.22 -3.24 -16.47
CA GLY A 99 9.37 -2.62 -17.50
C GLY A 99 10.15 -1.59 -18.32
N THR A 100 9.62 -0.37 -18.43
CA THR A 100 10.27 0.77 -19.09
C THR A 100 11.16 1.60 -18.14
N LEU A 101 11.08 1.37 -16.83
CA LEU A 101 11.87 2.08 -15.83
C LEU A 101 13.32 1.56 -15.83
N LYS A 102 14.28 2.47 -16.02
CA LYS A 102 15.71 2.19 -15.85
C LYS A 102 16.10 2.20 -14.39
N ILE A 103 16.86 1.19 -13.95
CA ILE A 103 17.40 1.13 -12.59
C ILE A 103 18.66 1.99 -12.52
N ASP A 104 18.49 3.25 -12.13
CA ASP A 104 19.56 4.23 -12.00
C ASP A 104 20.25 4.16 -10.63
N GLN A 105 21.24 5.03 -10.41
CA GLN A 105 21.98 5.07 -9.15
C GLN A 105 21.11 5.56 -7.98
N SER A 106 20.15 6.48 -8.22
CA SER A 106 19.25 6.97 -7.18
C SER A 106 18.39 5.84 -6.61
N ILE A 107 17.86 4.96 -7.47
CA ILE A 107 17.08 3.79 -7.06
C ILE A 107 17.94 2.84 -6.22
N LYS A 108 19.21 2.62 -6.61
CA LYS A 108 20.14 1.76 -5.86
C LYS A 108 20.46 2.32 -4.48
N ASP A 109 20.68 3.63 -4.38
CA ASP A 109 20.98 4.32 -3.12
C ASP A 109 19.77 4.27 -2.16
N ASP A 110 18.55 4.45 -2.68
CA ASP A 110 17.31 4.33 -1.91
C ASP A 110 17.10 2.91 -1.35
N ILE A 111 17.41 1.88 -2.16
CA ILE A 111 17.38 0.47 -1.74
C ILE A 111 18.41 0.23 -0.64
N GLU A 112 19.66 0.65 -0.83
CA GLU A 112 20.74 0.45 0.14
C GLU A 112 20.42 1.10 1.48
N LYS A 113 19.92 2.34 1.45
CA LYS A 113 19.54 3.08 2.64
C LYS A 113 18.42 2.39 3.42
N ASN A 114 17.39 1.89 2.73
CA ASN A 114 16.28 1.23 3.41
C ASN A 114 16.61 -0.17 3.88
N PHE A 115 17.35 -0.96 3.10
CA PHE A 115 17.77 -2.30 3.52
C PHE A 115 18.61 -2.23 4.80
N LYS A 116 19.56 -1.28 4.87
CA LYS A 116 20.33 -1.01 6.10
C LYS A 116 19.45 -0.60 7.28
N ARG A 117 18.41 0.22 7.04
CA ARG A 117 17.50 0.70 8.09
C ARG A 117 16.59 -0.40 8.64
N LEU A 118 16.18 -1.35 7.79
CA LEU A 118 15.25 -2.42 8.15
C LEU A 118 15.93 -3.57 8.89
N PHE A 119 17.26 -3.68 8.84
CA PHE A 119 17.98 -4.74 9.52
C PHE A 119 18.06 -4.50 11.03
N ILE A 120 17.63 -5.52 11.79
CA ILE A 120 17.75 -5.57 13.25
C ILE A 120 18.63 -6.79 13.58
N PRO A 121 19.79 -6.60 14.25
CA PRO A 121 20.66 -7.71 14.63
C PRO A 121 19.92 -8.76 15.47
N GLY A 122 20.00 -10.02 15.06
CA GLY A 122 19.31 -11.15 15.66
C GLY A 122 17.96 -11.50 15.01
N GLU A 123 17.50 -10.75 14.02
CA GLU A 123 16.24 -11.02 13.30
C GLU A 123 16.47 -11.22 11.80
N VAL A 124 15.69 -12.13 11.22
CA VAL A 124 15.67 -12.37 9.77
C VAL A 124 14.90 -11.24 9.06
N VAL A 125 15.35 -10.81 7.87
CA VAL A 125 14.98 -9.52 7.28
C VAL A 125 14.56 -9.59 5.80
N ILE A 126 14.76 -10.70 5.10
CA ILE A 126 14.56 -10.77 3.64
C ILE A 126 13.11 -10.55 3.26
N PHE A 127 12.15 -11.07 4.03
CA PHE A 127 10.73 -10.82 3.79
C PHE A 127 10.41 -9.32 3.85
N SER A 128 10.86 -8.63 4.90
CA SER A 128 10.69 -7.18 5.07
C SER A 128 11.34 -6.37 3.95
N TRP A 129 12.51 -6.81 3.46
CA TRP A 129 13.17 -6.21 2.31
C TRP A 129 12.36 -6.38 1.03
N ILE A 130 11.80 -7.57 0.79
CA ILE A 130 10.99 -7.86 -0.39
C ILE A 130 9.69 -7.04 -0.38
N GLU A 131 8.97 -6.97 0.74
CA GLU A 131 7.73 -6.19 0.84
C GLU A 131 7.98 -4.71 0.55
N TRP A 132 8.97 -4.12 1.23
CA TRP A 132 9.30 -2.73 1.00
C TRP A 132 9.73 -2.46 -0.45
N LEU A 133 10.54 -3.36 -1.01
CA LEU A 133 11.03 -3.22 -2.38
C LEU A 133 9.89 -3.33 -3.40
N GLN A 134 8.92 -4.21 -3.17
CA GLN A 134 7.73 -4.35 -4.01
C GLN A 134 6.96 -3.03 -4.08
N ASP A 135 6.63 -2.45 -2.94
CA ASP A 135 5.91 -1.17 -2.89
C ASP A 135 6.72 -0.03 -3.50
N PHE A 136 8.02 0.03 -3.20
CA PHE A 136 8.92 1.04 -3.73
C PHE A 136 9.00 0.99 -5.26
N MET A 137 9.20 -0.19 -5.84
CA MET A 137 9.30 -0.38 -7.29
C MET A 137 7.97 -0.11 -8.00
N ILE A 138 6.83 -0.53 -7.42
CA ILE A 138 5.50 -0.21 -7.96
C ILE A 138 5.28 1.30 -8.00
N ASN A 139 5.64 2.02 -6.94
CA ASN A 139 5.48 3.47 -6.89
C ASN A 139 6.39 4.18 -7.89
N LYS A 140 7.65 3.74 -8.04
CA LYS A 140 8.56 4.28 -9.07
C LYS A 140 8.04 4.03 -10.49
N LEU A 141 7.48 2.85 -10.75
CA LEU A 141 6.86 2.53 -12.05
C LEU A 141 5.66 3.43 -12.35
N LYS A 142 4.76 3.63 -11.38
CA LYS A 142 3.60 4.53 -11.54
C LYS A 142 4.02 5.96 -11.84
N ILE A 143 5.03 6.48 -11.14
CA ILE A 143 5.54 7.84 -11.38
C ILE A 143 6.15 7.95 -12.78
N TYR A 144 7.00 6.99 -13.15
CA TYR A 144 7.68 6.98 -14.44
C TYR A 144 6.70 6.88 -15.63
N GLU A 145 5.68 6.03 -15.53
CA GLU A 145 4.67 5.88 -16.58
C GLU A 145 3.75 7.10 -16.69
N ASN A 146 3.46 7.79 -15.58
CA ASN A 146 2.72 9.05 -15.61
C ASN A 146 3.53 10.18 -16.26
N GLU A 147 4.82 10.26 -15.97
CA GLU A 147 5.74 11.24 -16.57
C GLU A 147 5.89 10.99 -18.08
N ASP A 148 6.08 9.74 -18.51
CA ASP A 148 6.15 9.35 -19.91
C ASP A 148 4.81 9.57 -20.65
N ALA A 149 3.66 9.36 -19.99
CA ALA A 149 2.35 9.69 -20.54
C ALA A 149 2.17 11.21 -20.73
N THR A 150 2.61 12.03 -19.77
CA THR A 150 2.60 13.50 -19.94
C THR A 150 3.53 13.98 -21.07
N LEU A 151 4.71 13.38 -21.21
CA LEU A 151 5.65 13.68 -22.29
C LEU A 151 5.10 13.24 -23.66
N LYS A 152 4.50 12.04 -23.76
CA LYS A 152 3.84 11.56 -24.98
C LYS A 152 2.63 12.42 -25.34
N ASN A 153 1.84 12.87 -24.37
CA ASN A 153 0.74 13.80 -24.59
C ASN A 153 1.24 15.16 -25.10
N MET A 154 2.36 15.67 -24.56
CA MET A 154 3.00 16.91 -25.05
C MET A 154 3.51 16.77 -26.48
N ILE A 155 4.13 15.64 -26.84
CA ILE A 155 4.61 15.35 -28.20
C ILE A 155 3.46 15.18 -29.20
N GLN A 156 2.31 14.66 -28.74
CA GLN A 156 1.11 14.51 -29.58
C GLN A 156 0.42 15.86 -29.86
N SER A 157 0.50 16.81 -28.92
CA SER A 157 0.03 18.18 -29.12
C SER A 157 0.91 19.02 -30.07
N GLU A 158 2.20 18.72 -30.24
CA GLU A 158 3.04 19.42 -31.23
C GLU A 158 2.59 19.21 -32.69
N HIS A 159 1.86 18.12 -32.98
CA HIS A 159 1.28 17.88 -34.31
C HIS A 159 -0.09 18.54 -34.55
N GLN A 160 -0.68 19.21 -33.56
CA GLN A 160 -1.95 19.96 -33.70
C GLN A 160 -1.82 21.47 -33.49
N ILE A 161 -0.66 21.98 -33.06
CA ILE A 161 -0.48 23.39 -32.67
C ILE A 161 -0.16 24.35 -33.84
N ILE A 162 0.07 23.86 -35.07
CA ILE A 162 0.42 24.73 -36.21
C ILE A 162 -0.76 25.63 -36.69
N GLU A 163 -2.02 25.35 -36.34
CA GLU A 163 -3.16 26.17 -36.82
C GLU A 163 -3.77 27.19 -35.83
N ILE A 164 -3.37 27.24 -34.55
CA ILE A 164 -4.04 28.12 -33.54
C ILE A 164 -3.12 29.25 -33.03
N VAL A 165 -1.97 29.47 -33.67
CA VAL A 165 -1.12 30.65 -33.44
C VAL A 165 -1.62 31.88 -34.22
N HIS A 166 -2.85 32.40 -33.99
CA HIS A 166 -3.11 33.78 -34.46
C HIS A 166 -4.27 34.63 -33.88
N PHE A 167 -5.01 34.26 -32.85
CA PHE A 167 -5.97 35.18 -32.20
C PHE A 167 -6.19 34.68 -30.77
N ALA A 168 -5.82 35.34 -29.67
CA ALA A 168 -5.60 36.74 -29.43
C ALA A 168 -4.60 36.91 -28.28
N ASN A 169 -3.66 37.83 -28.50
CA ASN A 169 -2.78 38.39 -27.48
C ASN A 169 -3.56 39.25 -26.48
N VAL A 170 -2.88 39.50 -25.36
CA VAL A 170 -3.07 40.62 -24.40
C VAL A 170 -4.07 40.34 -23.27
N ALA A 171 -3.57 39.81 -22.16
CA ALA A 171 -3.35 40.63 -20.96
C ALA A 171 -2.76 39.79 -19.83
N ASN A 172 -1.75 40.36 -19.17
CA ASN A 172 -1.35 39.98 -17.83
C ASN A 172 -2.57 39.81 -16.92
N THR A 173 -2.68 38.70 -16.21
CA THR A 173 -3.16 38.74 -14.83
C THR A 173 -2.81 37.45 -14.11
N GLU A 174 -2.35 37.62 -12.89
CA GLU A 174 -2.29 36.61 -11.84
C GLU A 174 -3.54 35.73 -11.90
N GLU A 175 -3.43 34.47 -12.31
CA GLU A 175 -4.54 33.53 -12.20
C GLU A 175 -4.64 33.08 -10.74
N GLN A 176 -5.36 33.92 -9.98
CA GLN A 176 -6.26 33.49 -8.94
C GLN A 176 -7.10 32.33 -9.47
N LEU A 177 -6.65 31.09 -9.22
CA LEU A 177 -7.54 29.94 -9.26
C LEU A 177 -8.49 30.12 -8.09
N ASN A 178 -9.76 30.35 -8.40
CA ASN A 178 -10.87 30.28 -7.46
C ASN A 178 -10.73 28.99 -6.63
N GLU A 179 -10.22 29.12 -5.40
CA GLU A 179 -10.43 28.14 -4.35
C GLU A 179 -11.93 28.15 -4.05
N GLU A 180 -12.70 27.33 -4.77
CA GLU A 180 -13.93 26.83 -4.19
C GLU A 180 -13.52 26.19 -2.87
N LYS A 181 -13.86 26.85 -1.75
CA LYS A 181 -13.58 26.35 -0.41
C LYS A 181 -14.28 25.01 -0.25
N ILE A 182 -13.54 23.92 -0.48
CA ILE A 182 -14.00 22.58 -0.17
C ILE A 182 -14.14 22.52 1.34
N GLU A 183 -15.37 22.46 1.82
CA GLU A 183 -15.69 22.39 3.24
C GLU A 183 -15.25 21.03 3.79
N CYS A 184 -14.70 21.02 5.01
CA CYS A 184 -14.28 19.78 5.66
C CYS A 184 -15.51 18.90 5.91
N PRO A 185 -15.52 17.65 5.43
CA PRO A 185 -16.55 16.71 5.79
C PRO A 185 -16.65 16.55 7.30
N GLN A 186 -17.88 16.32 7.79
CA GLN A 186 -18.11 16.09 9.22
C GLN A 186 -17.40 14.81 9.67
N ILE A 187 -16.59 14.93 10.72
CA ILE A 187 -15.83 13.83 11.31
C ILE A 187 -16.65 13.25 12.46
N THR A 188 -17.00 11.97 12.36
CA THR A 188 -17.63 11.22 13.44
C THR A 188 -16.55 10.50 14.23
N HIS A 189 -16.59 10.64 15.56
CA HIS A 189 -15.64 9.99 16.47
C HIS A 189 -16.30 8.78 17.12
N GLY A 190 -15.56 7.68 17.22
CA GLY A 190 -15.98 6.47 17.94
C GLY A 190 -15.76 6.59 19.44
N ASP A 191 -16.23 5.58 20.17
CA ASP A 191 -16.00 5.48 21.60
C ASP A 191 -14.53 5.14 21.89
N GLN A 192 -14.03 5.64 23.02
CA GLN A 192 -12.71 5.28 23.48
C GLN A 192 -12.66 3.83 23.96
N PHE A 193 -11.77 3.04 23.38
CA PHE A 193 -11.48 1.67 23.81
C PHE A 193 -10.11 1.60 24.49
N GLU A 194 -10.03 0.95 25.65
CA GLU A 194 -8.78 0.77 26.39
C GLU A 194 -8.44 -0.72 26.53
N HIS A 195 -7.22 -1.10 26.16
CA HIS A 195 -6.67 -2.45 26.35
C HIS A 195 -5.23 -2.36 26.87
N LYS A 196 -4.99 -2.93 28.06
CA LYS A 196 -3.68 -2.92 28.75
C LYS A 196 -3.04 -1.51 28.76
N LYS A 197 -3.81 -0.49 29.15
CA LYS A 197 -3.44 0.94 29.19
C LYS A 197 -3.23 1.61 27.83
N SER A 198 -3.23 0.86 26.73
CA SER A 198 -3.26 1.45 25.39
C SER A 198 -4.68 1.89 25.07
N ILE A 199 -4.81 3.10 24.53
CA ILE A 199 -6.10 3.72 24.19
C ILE A 199 -6.23 3.80 22.68
N PHE A 200 -7.43 3.51 22.18
CA PHE A 200 -7.77 3.54 20.76
C PHE A 200 -9.05 4.35 20.56
N VAL A 201 -9.05 5.20 19.54
CA VAL A 201 -10.25 5.95 19.11
C VAL A 201 -10.28 5.94 17.58
N ALA A 202 -11.41 5.51 17.00
CA ALA A 202 -11.65 5.59 15.57
C ALA A 202 -12.31 6.91 15.20
N HIS A 203 -12.03 7.37 13.98
CA HIS A 203 -12.55 8.59 13.38
C HIS A 203 -12.97 8.25 11.95
N LEU A 204 -14.14 8.72 11.54
CA LEU A 204 -14.71 8.41 10.24
C LEU A 204 -15.27 9.67 9.60
N ALA A 205 -15.05 9.83 8.30
CA ALA A 205 -15.74 10.83 7.50
C ALA A 205 -16.08 10.29 6.12
N SER A 206 -17.22 10.73 5.56
CA SER A 206 -17.55 10.45 4.17
C SER A 206 -16.74 11.35 3.24
N VAL A 207 -16.09 10.77 2.24
CA VAL A 207 -15.18 11.48 1.33
C VAL A 207 -15.40 11.02 -0.11
N TYR A 208 -15.27 11.94 -1.05
CA TYR A 208 -15.54 11.72 -2.48
C TYR A 208 -14.38 12.16 -3.38
N ASN A 209 -13.34 12.75 -2.82
CA ASN A 209 -12.12 13.13 -3.53
C ASN A 209 -10.92 13.18 -2.58
N LEU A 210 -9.72 13.24 -3.16
CA LEU A 210 -8.48 13.23 -2.38
C LEU A 210 -8.25 14.51 -1.57
N GLN A 211 -8.82 15.65 -2.00
CA GLN A 211 -8.73 16.90 -1.25
C GLN A 211 -9.49 16.81 0.08
N GLN A 212 -10.68 16.20 0.08
CA GLN A 212 -11.44 15.92 1.31
C GLN A 212 -10.69 14.98 2.26
N VAL A 213 -10.02 13.94 1.75
CA VAL A 213 -9.15 13.05 2.56
C VAL A 213 -8.05 13.85 3.26
N LYS A 214 -7.34 14.70 2.51
CA LYS A 214 -6.29 15.56 3.07
C LYS A 214 -6.84 16.53 4.11
N LEU A 215 -8.02 17.10 3.86
CA LEU A 215 -8.66 18.06 4.75
C LEU A 215 -9.17 17.42 6.04
N VAL A 216 -9.77 16.22 5.97
CA VAL A 216 -10.17 15.45 7.16
C VAL A 216 -8.94 15.13 8.02
N ARG A 217 -7.87 14.63 7.40
CA ARG A 217 -6.62 14.31 8.11
C ARG A 217 -6.02 15.54 8.78
N SER A 218 -5.88 16.65 8.06
CA SER A 218 -5.29 17.87 8.62
C SER A 218 -6.16 18.46 9.72
N THR A 219 -7.49 18.46 9.55
CA THR A 219 -8.45 18.93 10.57
C THR A 219 -8.38 18.09 11.84
N LEU A 220 -8.28 16.76 11.71
CA LEU A 220 -8.14 15.87 12.85
C LEU A 220 -6.84 16.15 13.64
N LEU A 221 -5.75 16.43 12.93
CA LEU A 221 -4.46 16.78 13.53
C LEU A 221 -4.39 18.20 14.12
N LEU A 222 -5.42 19.04 13.93
CA LEU A 222 -5.54 20.29 14.69
C LEU A 222 -5.88 20.04 16.17
N ASP A 223 -6.53 18.92 16.48
CA ASP A 223 -6.71 18.50 17.86
C ASP A 223 -5.37 18.02 18.44
N LYS A 224 -4.84 18.78 19.39
CA LYS A 224 -3.57 18.51 20.07
C LYS A 224 -3.54 17.15 20.77
N LYS A 225 -4.68 16.58 21.16
CA LYS A 225 -4.72 15.23 21.77
C LYS A 225 -4.45 14.16 20.71
N ILE A 226 -5.07 14.32 19.53
CA ILE A 226 -4.94 13.39 18.41
C ILE A 226 -3.58 13.52 17.73
N ALA A 227 -3.09 14.75 17.53
CA ALA A 227 -1.74 14.99 17.03
C ALA A 227 -0.63 14.42 17.93
N LYS A 228 -0.92 14.20 19.22
CA LYS A 228 -0.01 13.56 20.19
C LYS A 228 -0.25 12.06 20.34
N ALA A 229 -1.19 11.47 19.60
CA ALA A 229 -1.31 10.02 19.53
C ALA A 229 0.02 9.42 19.07
N SER A 230 0.31 8.21 19.55
CA SER A 230 1.50 7.48 19.13
C SER A 230 1.44 7.16 17.64
N HIS A 231 0.23 6.86 17.13
CA HIS A 231 -0.05 6.56 15.73
C HIS A 231 -1.46 7.04 15.36
N ASN A 232 -1.62 7.59 14.16
CA ASN A 232 -2.87 8.01 13.51
C ASN A 232 -3.03 7.24 12.20
N ILE A 233 -3.29 5.93 12.32
CA ILE A 233 -3.36 4.98 11.22
C ILE A 233 -4.58 5.31 10.36
N MET A 234 -4.46 5.36 9.04
CA MET A 234 -5.58 5.68 8.17
C MET A 234 -5.71 4.76 6.97
N ALA A 235 -6.94 4.64 6.47
CA ALA A 235 -7.27 4.04 5.19
C ALA A 235 -8.49 4.73 4.60
N TYR A 236 -8.58 4.79 3.27
CA TYR A 236 -9.76 5.32 2.59
C TYR A 236 -10.08 4.56 1.31
N ARG A 237 -11.34 4.63 0.89
CA ARG A 237 -11.83 4.12 -0.40
C ARG A 237 -12.81 5.15 -0.98
N ILE A 238 -12.55 5.63 -2.19
CA ILE A 238 -13.35 6.63 -2.91
C ILE A 238 -13.77 6.05 -4.25
N VAL A 239 -15.05 6.12 -4.57
CA VAL A 239 -15.58 5.74 -5.89
C VAL A 239 -15.53 6.97 -6.79
N GLN A 240 -14.81 6.86 -7.89
CA GLN A 240 -14.75 7.89 -8.93
C GLN A 240 -15.97 7.78 -9.86
N GLU A 241 -16.24 8.84 -10.62
CA GLU A 241 -17.34 8.89 -11.59
C GLU A 241 -17.29 7.80 -12.66
N ASN A 242 -16.07 7.35 -12.99
CA ASN A 242 -15.81 6.25 -13.93
C ASN A 242 -16.02 4.85 -13.33
N GLY A 243 -16.42 4.75 -12.06
CA GLY A 243 -16.61 3.50 -11.31
C GLY A 243 -15.34 2.89 -10.70
N ILE A 244 -14.17 3.50 -10.92
CA ILE A 244 -12.89 3.05 -10.34
C ILE A 244 -12.86 3.42 -8.85
N ILE A 245 -12.34 2.51 -8.02
CA ILE A 245 -12.15 2.77 -6.59
C ILE A 245 -10.70 3.23 -6.36
N LEU A 246 -10.54 4.51 -6.04
CA LEU A 246 -9.29 5.06 -5.52
C LEU A 246 -9.18 4.72 -4.03
N GLN A 247 -8.13 4.01 -3.64
CA GLN A 247 -7.94 3.59 -2.26
C GLN A 247 -6.46 3.57 -1.89
N ASP A 248 -6.16 3.90 -0.64
CA ASP A 248 -4.81 3.97 -0.11
C ASP A 248 -4.84 3.88 1.43
N ASN A 249 -3.68 3.74 2.06
CA ASN A 249 -3.53 3.64 3.50
C ASN A 249 -2.21 4.24 4.01
N ASP A 250 -2.15 4.53 5.31
CA ASP A 250 -0.96 5.04 6.01
C ASP A 250 -0.91 4.40 7.40
N ASP A 251 0.20 3.73 7.70
CA ASP A 251 0.45 3.06 8.98
C ASP A 251 0.76 4.05 10.12
N ASP A 252 1.22 5.27 9.80
CA ASP A 252 1.75 6.25 10.76
C ASP A 252 2.73 5.65 11.79
N GLY A 253 3.62 4.77 11.33
CA GLY A 253 4.62 4.09 12.18
C GLY A 253 4.11 2.86 12.95
N GLU A 254 2.82 2.54 12.90
CA GLU A 254 2.27 1.27 13.37
C GLU A 254 2.28 0.25 12.21
N THR A 255 3.46 -0.32 11.94
CA THR A 255 3.70 -1.19 10.77
C THR A 255 2.60 -2.23 10.54
N ALA A 256 2.10 -2.28 9.29
CA ALA A 256 1.04 -3.14 8.78
C ALA A 256 -0.38 -2.86 9.29
N ALA A 257 -0.61 -1.80 10.07
CA ALA A 257 -1.95 -1.48 10.59
C ALA A 257 -2.87 -0.83 9.53
N GLY A 258 -2.34 0.08 8.71
CA GLY A 258 -3.02 0.79 7.64
C GLY A 258 -3.49 -0.16 6.54
N GLY A 259 -2.62 -1.07 6.10
CA GLY A 259 -2.98 -2.12 5.13
C GLY A 259 -4.10 -3.02 5.65
N ARG A 260 -4.06 -3.42 6.92
CA ARG A 260 -5.14 -4.20 7.57
C ARG A 260 -6.43 -3.41 7.69
N LEU A 261 -6.34 -2.11 7.96
CA LEU A 261 -7.50 -1.22 8.01
C LEU A 261 -8.13 -1.04 6.62
N LEU A 262 -7.32 -0.90 5.57
CA LEU A 262 -7.81 -0.89 4.19
C LEU A 262 -8.49 -2.21 3.82
N HIS A 263 -7.89 -3.33 4.19
CA HIS A 263 -8.47 -4.65 3.96
C HIS A 263 -9.83 -4.79 4.67
N LEU A 264 -9.97 -4.28 5.89
CA LEU A 264 -11.28 -4.22 6.57
C LEU A 264 -12.31 -3.46 5.73
N LEU A 265 -11.98 -2.27 5.22
CA LEU A 265 -12.90 -1.49 4.38
C LEU A 265 -13.31 -2.23 3.11
N GLN A 266 -12.39 -3.00 2.52
CA GLN A 266 -12.69 -3.86 1.36
C GLN A 266 -13.65 -4.99 1.74
N LEU A 267 -13.40 -5.69 2.85
CA LEU A 267 -14.22 -6.80 3.33
C LEU A 267 -15.67 -6.39 3.61
N VAL A 268 -15.87 -5.22 4.20
CA VAL A 268 -17.22 -4.70 4.48
C VAL A 268 -17.82 -3.90 3.32
N ASP A 269 -17.12 -3.84 2.19
CA ASP A 269 -17.42 -3.03 1.02
C ASP A 269 -17.73 -1.54 1.31
N ALA A 270 -17.11 -0.97 2.34
CA ALA A 270 -17.27 0.43 2.69
C ALA A 270 -16.57 1.33 1.68
N LYS A 271 -17.34 2.21 1.03
CA LYS A 271 -16.92 3.11 -0.06
C LYS A 271 -17.23 4.56 0.29
N ASN A 272 -16.54 5.49 -0.36
CA ASN A 272 -16.64 6.93 -0.11
C ASN A 272 -16.42 7.27 1.36
N VAL A 273 -15.39 6.67 1.96
CA VAL A 273 -15.11 6.78 3.39
C VAL A 273 -13.60 6.83 3.63
N ILE A 274 -13.21 7.64 4.60
CA ILE A 274 -11.91 7.59 5.27
C ILE A 274 -12.13 7.17 6.72
N VAL A 275 -11.29 6.26 7.19
CA VAL A 275 -11.22 5.87 8.60
C VAL A 275 -9.81 6.15 9.10
N ILE A 276 -9.70 6.81 10.25
CA ILE A 276 -8.45 7.07 10.96
C ILE A 276 -8.60 6.48 12.37
N VAL A 277 -7.65 5.65 12.81
CA VAL A 277 -7.61 5.11 14.17
C VAL A 277 -6.41 5.69 14.89
N SER A 278 -6.68 6.51 15.90
CA SER A 278 -5.67 7.08 16.77
C SER A 278 -5.39 6.15 17.93
N ARG A 279 -4.11 5.80 18.12
CA ARG A 279 -3.63 4.94 19.21
C ARG A 279 -2.69 5.73 20.12
N TRP A 280 -2.91 5.64 21.43
CA TRP A 280 -1.96 6.09 22.45
C TRP A 280 -1.33 4.88 23.14
N PHE A 281 0.00 4.82 23.15
CA PHE A 281 0.75 3.75 23.79
C PHE A 281 0.70 3.86 25.32
N GLY A 282 0.28 2.78 25.99
CA GLY A 282 0.10 2.73 27.44
C GLY A 282 1.32 2.28 28.26
N GLY A 283 2.48 2.10 27.61
CA GLY A 283 3.69 1.55 28.25
C GLY A 283 3.81 0.02 28.21
N ILE A 284 2.84 -0.68 27.64
CA ILE A 284 2.81 -2.15 27.53
C ILE A 284 2.73 -2.55 26.06
N LEU A 285 3.70 -3.32 25.58
CA LEU A 285 3.69 -3.86 24.21
C LEU A 285 2.56 -4.87 24.07
N LEU A 286 1.60 -4.57 23.20
CA LEU A 286 0.45 -5.44 22.90
C LEU A 286 0.78 -6.58 21.93
N GLY A 287 1.93 -6.53 21.24
CA GLY A 287 2.25 -7.50 20.20
C GLY A 287 1.18 -7.51 19.10
N PRO A 288 0.84 -8.67 18.51
CA PRO A 288 -0.18 -8.75 17.46
C PRO A 288 -1.60 -8.34 17.87
N GLU A 289 -1.92 -8.35 19.18
CA GLU A 289 -3.27 -8.05 19.68
C GLU A 289 -3.73 -6.63 19.30
N ARG A 290 -2.80 -5.67 19.23
CA ARG A 290 -3.10 -4.28 18.85
C ARG A 290 -3.80 -4.16 17.49
N PHE A 291 -3.46 -5.03 16.54
CA PHE A 291 -4.07 -5.00 15.20
C PHE A 291 -5.53 -5.41 15.25
N LYS A 292 -5.89 -6.32 16.15
CA LYS A 292 -7.28 -6.72 16.40
C LYS A 292 -8.05 -5.56 17.03
N ASP A 293 -7.45 -4.86 17.99
CA ASP A 293 -8.06 -3.71 18.66
C ASP A 293 -8.31 -2.55 17.67
N ILE A 294 -7.34 -2.24 16.82
CA ILE A 294 -7.45 -1.23 15.76
C ILE A 294 -8.61 -1.56 14.81
N GLN A 295 -8.66 -2.80 14.31
CA GLN A 295 -9.72 -3.23 13.40
C GLN A 295 -11.10 -3.24 14.06
N ASN A 296 -11.20 -3.67 15.32
CA ASN A 296 -12.46 -3.68 16.04
C ASN A 296 -12.98 -2.27 16.28
N CYS A 297 -12.12 -1.35 16.72
CA CYS A 297 -12.48 0.06 16.92
C CYS A 297 -13.00 0.70 15.62
N ALA A 298 -12.35 0.42 14.49
CA ALA A 298 -12.82 0.87 13.18
C ALA A 298 -14.15 0.23 12.78
N ARG A 299 -14.31 -1.08 12.97
CA ARG A 299 -15.53 -1.84 12.64
C ARG A 299 -16.75 -1.32 13.42
N ASP A 300 -16.60 -1.11 14.72
CA ASP A 300 -17.68 -0.63 15.58
C ASP A 300 -18.17 0.75 15.11
N LEU A 301 -17.27 1.63 14.68
CA LEU A 301 -17.64 2.94 14.14
C LEU A 301 -18.27 2.84 12.75
N LEU A 302 -17.76 1.96 11.87
CA LEU A 302 -18.35 1.70 10.55
C LEU A 302 -19.80 1.19 10.68
N GLU A 303 -20.05 0.29 11.64
CA GLU A 303 -21.38 -0.23 11.94
C GLU A 303 -22.32 0.88 12.43
N LYS A 304 -21.88 1.70 13.41
CA LYS A 304 -22.65 2.85 13.91
C LYS A 304 -22.98 3.86 12.81
N CYS A 305 -22.08 4.05 11.85
CA CYS A 305 -22.28 4.94 10.70
C CYS A 305 -23.04 4.30 9.53
N GLY A 306 -23.50 3.05 9.66
CA GLY A 306 -24.32 2.36 8.66
C GLY A 306 -23.57 1.78 7.47
N TYR A 307 -22.24 1.69 7.52
CA TYR A 307 -21.43 1.05 6.48
C TYR A 307 -21.45 -0.48 6.56
N ILE A 308 -21.84 -1.03 7.71
CA ILE A 308 -21.98 -2.48 7.93
C ILE A 308 -23.44 -2.75 8.26
N THR A 309 -24.09 -3.58 7.45
CA THR A 309 -25.47 -4.01 7.71
C THR A 309 -25.45 -5.37 8.42
N ASN A 310 -25.90 -5.41 9.67
CA ASN A 310 -26.10 -6.66 10.37
C ASN A 310 -27.25 -7.42 9.71
N SER A 311 -26.92 -8.49 8.98
CA SER A 311 -27.88 -9.38 8.31
C SER A 311 -28.78 -10.18 9.28
N ASN A 312 -28.71 -9.89 10.59
CA ASN A 312 -29.37 -10.63 11.67
C ASN A 312 -30.68 -10.02 12.18
N GLU A 313 -31.15 -8.88 11.67
CA GLU A 313 -32.44 -8.30 12.09
C GLU A 313 -33.64 -8.67 11.19
N GLN A 314 -33.45 -9.38 10.08
CA GLN A 314 -34.56 -9.76 9.16
C GLN A 314 -35.11 -11.20 9.34
N LYS A 315 -34.93 -11.84 10.51
CA LYS A 315 -35.51 -13.19 10.79
C LYS A 315 -36.40 -13.26 12.04
N SER A 316 -37.10 -12.18 12.41
CA SER A 316 -38.05 -12.19 13.54
C SER A 316 -39.42 -11.56 13.28
N SER A 317 -39.91 -11.55 12.03
CA SER A 317 -41.32 -11.23 11.74
C SER A 317 -41.93 -12.23 10.75
N GLY A 318 -42.70 -13.20 11.27
CA GLY A 318 -43.49 -14.06 10.41
C GLY A 318 -43.82 -15.47 10.91
N ARG A 319 -44.13 -15.68 12.19
CA ARG A 319 -44.80 -16.93 12.64
C ARG A 319 -46.28 -16.66 12.93
N ASN A 320 -47.05 -16.43 11.88
CA ASN A 320 -48.51 -16.44 11.93
C ASN A 320 -48.99 -17.88 12.21
N LYS A 321 -49.35 -18.18 13.46
CA LYS A 321 -50.15 -19.36 13.81
C LYS A 321 -51.58 -19.11 13.35
N LYS A 322 -51.96 -19.72 12.22
CA LYS A 322 -53.37 -19.93 11.85
C LYS A 322 -54.09 -20.72 12.95
N LYS A 323 -55.05 -20.09 13.63
CA LYS A 323 -56.17 -20.79 14.28
C LYS A 323 -57.09 -21.32 13.18
N ARG A 324 -57.41 -22.61 13.21
CA ARG A 324 -58.57 -23.16 12.48
C ARG A 324 -59.76 -23.19 13.44
N PRO A 325 -60.97 -22.82 13.00
CA PRO A 325 -62.21 -23.01 13.75
C PRO A 325 -62.59 -24.49 13.87
#